data_AF-A0A5S4HA77-F1
#
_entry.id   AF-A0A5S4HA77-F1
#
_cell.length_a   1.000
_cell.length_b   1.000
_cell.length_c   1.000
_cell.angle_alpha   90.00
_cell.angle_beta   90.00
_cell.angle_gamma   90.00
#
_symmetry.space_group_name_H-M   'P 1'
#
loop_
_entity.id
_entity.type
_entity.pdbx_description
1 polymer ?
#
loop_
_entity_poly.entity_id
_entity_poly.type
_entity_poly.pdbx_seq_one_letter_code
_entity_poly.pdbx_strand_id
1 'polypeptide(L)'
;MGRGDPELADHPANRVLVDYLRAQARRPGTPHDHTYSLDGWVLHTHPELLGRLSQIAPDDIPVIPLFGVPALAANGIAAVVALGTNWLMVRLPRLPNDLETLDPVLPLADQGWHAVCAWQSEIPSVEGKRRLTLLLNDALQYARNLNP
;
A
#
# COMPACT_ATOMS: atom_id res chain seq x y z
N MET A 1 -2.95 -19.89 8.99
CA MET A 1 -3.00 -19.89 7.52
C MET A 1 -3.91 -18.75 7.10
N GLY A 2 -3.35 -17.54 6.91
CA GLY A 2 -3.99 -16.58 6.01
C GLY A 2 -3.65 -17.04 4.60
N ARG A 3 -4.61 -17.04 3.70
CA ARG A 3 -4.33 -16.87 2.28
C ARG A 3 -4.64 -15.40 2.03
N GLY A 4 -3.76 -14.67 1.37
CA GLY A 4 -4.04 -13.31 0.89
C GLY A 4 -5.44 -13.25 0.29
N ASP A 5 -6.13 -12.15 0.55
CA ASP A 5 -7.55 -12.02 0.23
C ASP A 5 -7.78 -12.31 -1.28
N PRO A 6 -8.46 -13.42 -1.62
CA PRO A 6 -8.60 -13.86 -3.00
C PRO A 6 -9.38 -12.84 -3.84
N GLU A 7 -10.31 -12.10 -3.23
CA GLU A 7 -11.06 -11.06 -3.92
C GLU A 7 -10.15 -9.93 -4.41
N LEU A 8 -9.13 -9.58 -3.61
CA LEU A 8 -8.10 -8.61 -3.98
C LEU A 8 -7.19 -9.10 -5.10
N ALA A 9 -6.81 -10.38 -5.05
CA ALA A 9 -5.90 -10.97 -6.03
C ALA A 9 -6.55 -11.15 -7.42
N ASP A 10 -7.85 -11.41 -7.47
CA ASP A 10 -8.57 -11.73 -8.70
C ASP A 10 -9.28 -10.53 -9.34
N HIS A 11 -9.42 -9.40 -8.64
CA HIS A 11 -10.07 -8.22 -9.20
C HIS A 11 -9.27 -7.61 -10.37
N PRO A 12 -9.89 -7.36 -11.55
CA PRO A 12 -9.18 -6.91 -12.75
C PRO A 12 -8.47 -5.56 -12.55
N ALA A 13 -9.07 -4.66 -11.76
CA ALA A 13 -8.44 -3.39 -11.40
C ALA A 13 -7.12 -3.57 -10.64
N ASN A 14 -6.90 -4.68 -9.92
CA ASN A 14 -5.67 -4.89 -9.16
C ASN A 14 -4.58 -5.59 -9.98
N ARG A 15 -4.87 -6.03 -11.20
CA ARG A 15 -3.97 -6.91 -11.99
C ARG A 15 -2.54 -6.40 -12.07
N VAL A 16 -2.34 -5.13 -12.44
CA VAL A 16 -0.98 -4.56 -12.58
C VAL A 16 -0.26 -4.46 -11.25
N LEU A 17 -0.98 -4.15 -10.16
CA LEU A 17 -0.42 -4.18 -8.81
C LEU A 17 -0.03 -5.61 -8.42
N VAL A 18 -0.94 -6.57 -8.58
CA VAL A 18 -0.73 -7.97 -8.24
C VAL A 18 0.44 -8.56 -9.00
N ASP A 19 0.54 -8.31 -10.30
CA ASP A 19 1.65 -8.77 -11.14
C ASP A 19 2.98 -8.15 -10.69
N TYR A 20 2.99 -6.84 -10.40
CA TYR A 20 4.16 -6.13 -9.87
C TYR A 20 4.64 -6.69 -8.53
N LEU A 21 3.72 -6.91 -7.58
CA LEU A 21 4.05 -7.44 -6.25
C LEU A 21 4.49 -8.90 -6.34
N ARG A 22 3.78 -9.72 -7.11
CA ARG A 22 4.09 -11.14 -7.31
C ARG A 22 5.48 -11.35 -7.91
N ALA A 23 5.89 -10.49 -8.84
CA ALA A 23 7.24 -10.55 -9.44
C ALA A 23 8.37 -10.31 -8.41
N GLN A 24 8.08 -9.63 -7.31
CA GLN A 24 9.03 -9.34 -6.23
C GLN A 24 8.92 -10.33 -5.06
N ALA A 25 7.77 -10.98 -4.92
CA ALA A 25 7.42 -11.85 -3.82
C ALA A 25 8.40 -13.02 -3.66
N ARG A 26 8.90 -13.23 -2.44
CA ARG A 26 9.76 -14.37 -2.11
C ARG A 26 9.15 -15.21 -1.00
N ARG A 27 9.22 -16.54 -1.15
CA ARG A 27 8.92 -17.45 -0.04
C ARG A 27 10.08 -17.39 0.96
N PRO A 28 9.80 -17.41 2.28
CA PRO A 28 10.85 -17.48 3.28
C PRO A 28 11.63 -18.79 3.11
N GLY A 29 12.96 -18.70 3.04
CA GLY A 29 13.85 -19.85 2.82
C GLY A 29 14.65 -20.23 4.06
N THR A 30 14.75 -19.33 5.04
CA THR A 30 15.52 -19.50 6.28
C THR A 30 14.68 -19.22 7.53
N PRO A 31 15.06 -19.73 8.72
CA PRO A 31 14.41 -19.41 9.99
C PRO A 31 14.33 -17.90 10.29
N HIS A 32 15.32 -17.14 9.83
CA HIS A 32 15.33 -15.68 9.96
C HIS A 32 14.26 -15.02 9.08
N ASP A 33 14.08 -15.49 7.85
CA ASP A 33 13.04 -15.00 6.93
C ASP A 33 11.63 -15.24 7.49
N HIS A 34 11.43 -16.32 8.24
CA HIS A 34 10.15 -16.60 8.88
C HIS A 34 9.78 -15.55 9.95
N THR A 35 10.77 -14.93 10.58
CA THR A 35 10.56 -13.85 11.57
C THR A 35 10.09 -12.56 10.88
N TYR A 36 10.51 -12.34 9.64
CA TYR A 36 10.09 -11.22 8.80
C TYR A 36 9.21 -11.73 7.66
N SER A 37 8.15 -12.45 7.99
CA SER A 37 7.18 -12.93 7.01
C SER A 37 5.78 -12.40 7.28
N LEU A 38 5.07 -12.07 6.20
CA LEU A 38 3.68 -11.65 6.23
C LEU A 38 2.91 -12.51 5.22
N ASP A 39 1.93 -13.25 5.73
CA ASP A 39 1.11 -14.20 4.96
C ASP A 39 1.93 -15.27 4.18
N GLY A 40 3.01 -15.76 4.79
CA GLY A 40 3.86 -16.79 4.18
C GLY A 40 4.72 -16.29 3.02
N TRP A 41 4.90 -14.98 2.92
CA TRP A 41 5.86 -14.30 2.04
C TRP A 41 6.84 -13.51 2.90
N VAL A 42 8.07 -13.33 2.42
CA VAL A 42 9.03 -12.42 3.06
C VAL A 42 8.43 -11.01 3.06
N LEU A 43 8.55 -10.32 4.18
CA LEU A 43 8.05 -8.96 4.36
C LEU A 43 8.86 -8.01 3.47
N HIS A 44 8.19 -7.32 2.57
CA HIS A 44 8.77 -6.35 1.63
C HIS A 44 8.62 -4.89 2.13
N THR A 45 8.34 -4.74 3.43
CA THR A 45 7.99 -3.48 4.08
C THR A 45 8.69 -3.40 5.43
N HIS A 46 9.31 -2.27 5.74
CA HIS A 46 9.92 -2.10 7.06
C HIS A 46 8.84 -2.10 8.17
N PRO A 47 9.07 -2.74 9.34
CA PRO A 47 8.08 -2.77 10.41
C PRO A 47 7.60 -1.39 10.87
N GLU A 48 8.47 -0.38 10.83
CA GLU A 48 8.09 1.00 11.14
C GLU A 48 7.11 1.59 10.13
N LEU A 49 7.25 1.23 8.84
CA LEU A 49 6.32 1.66 7.80
C LEU A 49 4.96 0.97 7.95
N LEU A 50 4.92 -0.30 8.37
CA LEU A 50 3.67 -0.96 8.74
C LEU A 50 3.02 -0.25 9.93
N GLY A 51 3.78 0.04 10.99
CA GLY A 51 3.27 0.81 12.13
C GLY A 51 2.77 2.20 11.73
N ARG A 52 3.50 2.87 10.82
CA ARG A 52 3.10 4.17 10.27
C ARG A 52 1.81 4.07 9.48
N LEU A 53 1.66 3.07 8.61
CA LEU A 53 0.43 2.82 7.85
C LEU A 53 -0.77 2.62 8.80
N SER A 54 -0.62 1.78 9.83
CA SER A 54 -1.66 1.56 10.82
C SER A 54 -2.04 2.82 11.61
N GLN A 55 -1.13 3.77 11.79
CA GLN A 55 -1.42 5.04 12.47
C GLN A 55 -2.21 6.04 11.63
N ILE A 56 -2.14 5.94 10.30
CA ILE A 56 -2.76 6.89 9.36
C ILE A 56 -3.98 6.30 8.65
N ALA A 57 -4.12 4.97 8.65
CA ALA A 57 -5.28 4.27 8.11
C ALA A 57 -6.55 4.61 8.90
N PRO A 58 -7.71 4.64 8.24
CA PRO A 58 -8.99 4.73 8.95
C PRO A 58 -9.19 3.53 9.87
N ASP A 59 -9.77 3.76 11.06
CA ASP A 59 -9.90 2.74 12.12
C ASP A 59 -10.76 1.53 11.69
N ASP A 60 -11.66 1.70 10.72
CA ASP A 60 -12.59 0.70 10.21
C ASP A 60 -12.02 -0.13 9.04
N ILE A 61 -10.81 0.19 8.56
CA ILE A 61 -10.23 -0.46 7.39
C ILE A 61 -9.07 -1.38 7.80
N PRO A 62 -9.20 -2.71 7.60
CA PRO A 62 -8.14 -3.64 7.97
C PRO A 62 -6.92 -3.49 7.05
N VAL A 63 -5.72 -3.68 7.62
CA VAL A 63 -4.49 -3.85 6.85
C VAL A 63 -4.45 -5.28 6.31
N ILE A 64 -4.45 -5.42 4.99
CA ILE A 64 -4.51 -6.70 4.29
C ILE A 64 -3.12 -7.06 3.75
N PRO A 65 -2.59 -8.25 4.03
CA PRO A 65 -1.33 -8.68 3.46
C PRO A 65 -1.50 -9.11 1.99
N LEU A 66 -0.62 -8.63 1.12
CA LEU A 66 -0.59 -8.96 -0.31
C LEU A 66 0.86 -9.23 -0.74
N PHE A 67 1.23 -10.51 -0.89
CA PHE A 67 2.59 -10.92 -1.26
C PHE A 67 3.71 -10.35 -0.36
N GLY A 68 3.48 -10.30 0.95
CA GLY A 68 4.46 -9.75 1.90
C GLY A 68 4.43 -8.22 2.00
N VAL A 69 3.46 -7.56 1.37
CA VAL A 69 3.25 -6.11 1.39
C VAL A 69 1.92 -5.80 2.08
N PRO A 70 1.87 -4.92 3.09
CA PRO A 70 0.63 -4.47 3.68
C PRO A 70 -0.10 -3.50 2.77
N ALA A 71 -1.40 -3.72 2.62
CA ALA A 71 -2.30 -3.00 1.73
C ALA A 71 -3.56 -2.53 2.46
N LEU A 72 -4.17 -1.47 1.95
CA LEU A 72 -5.55 -1.07 2.27
C LEU A 72 -6.38 -1.21 1.00
N ALA A 73 -7.61 -1.69 1.14
CA ALA A 73 -8.51 -1.92 0.03
C ALA A 73 -9.94 -1.50 0.37
N ALA A 74 -10.72 -1.25 -0.67
CA ALA A 74 -12.15 -1.05 -0.56
C ALA A 74 -12.86 -1.74 -1.73
N ASN A 75 -13.94 -2.47 -1.43
CA ASN A 75 -14.70 -3.27 -2.41
C ASN A 75 -13.81 -4.22 -3.24
N GLY A 76 -12.85 -4.89 -2.59
CA GLY A 76 -11.90 -5.79 -3.26
C GLY A 76 -10.84 -5.07 -4.12
N ILE A 77 -10.82 -3.74 -4.17
CA ILE A 77 -9.86 -2.96 -4.96
C ILE A 77 -8.79 -2.36 -4.04
N ALA A 78 -7.52 -2.65 -4.32
CA ALA A 78 -6.40 -2.08 -3.58
C ALA A 78 -6.33 -0.57 -3.83
N ALA A 79 -6.27 0.19 -2.73
CA ALA A 79 -6.18 1.65 -2.73
C ALA A 79 -4.79 2.13 -2.34
N VAL A 80 -4.17 1.47 -1.37
CA VAL A 80 -2.85 1.84 -0.84
C VAL A 80 -2.02 0.59 -0.59
N VAL A 81 -0.73 0.62 -0.92
CA VAL A 81 0.23 -0.39 -0.49
C VAL A 81 1.49 0.25 0.08
N ALA A 82 2.07 -0.33 1.12
CA ALA A 82 3.28 0.18 1.77
C ALA A 82 4.52 -0.59 1.30
N LEU A 83 5.40 0.05 0.54
CA LEU A 83 6.56 -0.59 -0.09
C LEU A 83 7.89 -0.08 0.48
N GLY A 84 8.81 -1.02 0.74
CA GLY A 84 10.16 -0.70 1.21
C GLY A 84 10.15 -0.07 2.59
N THR A 85 10.92 1.01 2.77
CA THR A 85 11.11 1.66 4.08
C THR A 85 10.24 2.90 4.27
N ASN A 86 9.94 3.63 3.19
CA ASN A 86 9.43 5.00 3.29
C ASN A 86 8.19 5.28 2.43
N TRP A 87 7.78 4.37 1.55
CA TRP A 87 6.89 4.73 0.44
C TRP A 87 5.52 4.10 0.56
N LEU A 88 4.49 4.94 0.41
CA LEU A 88 3.12 4.52 0.19
C LEU A 88 2.83 4.66 -1.30
N MET A 89 2.47 3.57 -1.96
CA MET A 89 1.86 3.64 -3.27
C MET A 89 0.37 3.88 -3.07
N VAL A 90 -0.15 4.97 -3.63
CA VAL A 90 -1.53 5.40 -3.48
C VAL A 90 -2.21 5.44 -4.83
N ARG A 91 -3.40 4.86 -4.92
CA ARG A 91 -4.20 4.80 -6.14
C ARG A 91 -5.18 5.96 -6.20
N LEU A 92 -4.88 6.94 -7.04
CA LEU A 92 -5.71 8.13 -7.27
C LEU A 92 -5.52 8.62 -8.71
N PRO A 93 -6.51 9.30 -9.31
CA PRO A 93 -6.33 9.87 -10.65
C PRO A 93 -5.35 11.05 -10.66
N ARG A 94 -5.19 11.74 -9.52
CA ARG A 94 -4.27 12.86 -9.34
C ARG A 94 -3.93 13.00 -7.86
N LEU A 95 -2.66 13.25 -7.55
CA LEU A 95 -2.23 13.61 -6.20
C LEU A 95 -2.44 15.10 -5.89
N PRO A 96 -2.67 15.44 -4.61
CA PRO A 96 -2.42 16.78 -4.09
C PRO A 96 -0.98 17.25 -4.35
N ASN A 97 -0.79 18.54 -4.64
CA ASN A 97 0.53 19.09 -4.99
C ASN A 97 1.46 19.32 -3.78
N ASP A 98 0.95 19.16 -2.56
CA ASP A 98 1.59 19.51 -1.29
C ASP A 98 2.15 18.29 -0.55
N LEU A 99 2.39 17.20 -1.28
CA LEU A 99 2.93 15.95 -0.77
C LEU A 99 4.34 15.70 -1.31
N GLU A 100 5.21 15.23 -0.43
CA GLU A 100 6.51 14.67 -0.82
C GLU A 100 6.28 13.37 -1.61
N THR A 101 6.75 13.35 -2.85
CA THR A 101 6.58 12.24 -3.80
C THR A 101 7.91 11.71 -4.29
N LEU A 102 7.92 10.47 -4.78
CA LEU A 102 9.06 9.88 -5.49
C LEU A 102 8.78 9.88 -7.00
N ASP A 103 9.84 9.72 -7.79
CA ASP A 103 9.74 9.41 -9.21
C ASP A 103 8.72 8.28 -9.48
N PRO A 104 8.00 8.36 -10.62
CA PRO A 104 7.00 7.38 -11.00
C PRO A 104 7.55 5.93 -11.00
N VAL A 105 6.85 5.02 -10.31
CA VAL A 105 7.20 3.60 -10.28
C VAL A 105 6.48 2.89 -11.42
N LEU A 106 7.19 2.54 -12.49
CA LEU A 106 6.62 1.77 -13.60
C LEU A 106 6.49 0.28 -13.24
N PRO A 107 5.44 -0.43 -13.70
CA PRO A 107 4.33 0.05 -14.54
C PRO A 107 3.15 0.65 -13.74
N LEU A 108 3.27 0.76 -12.41
CA LEU A 108 2.18 1.20 -11.54
C LEU A 108 1.73 2.64 -11.87
N ALA A 109 2.69 3.52 -12.16
CA ALA A 109 2.41 4.91 -12.49
C ALA A 109 1.47 5.08 -13.70
N ASP A 110 1.61 4.23 -14.73
CA ASP A 110 0.75 4.23 -15.91
C ASP A 110 -0.70 3.80 -15.61
N GLN A 111 -0.97 3.37 -14.37
CA GLN A 111 -2.25 2.86 -13.91
C GLN A 111 -2.82 3.67 -12.73
N GLY A 112 -2.38 4.92 -12.59
CA GLY A 112 -2.89 5.84 -11.57
C GLY A 112 -2.39 5.53 -10.15
N TRP A 113 -1.21 4.93 -10.05
CA TRP A 113 -0.52 4.79 -8.76
C TRP A 113 0.55 5.85 -8.61
N HIS A 114 0.66 6.39 -7.41
CA HIS A 114 1.64 7.41 -7.10
C HIS A 114 2.41 7.05 -5.84
N ALA A 115 3.73 7.28 -5.85
CA ALA A 115 4.60 7.06 -4.71
C ALA A 115 4.63 8.31 -3.83
N VAL A 116 4.25 8.17 -2.56
CA VAL A 116 4.19 9.24 -1.56
C VAL A 116 5.03 8.87 -0.35
N CYS A 117 5.80 9.82 0.18
CA CYS A 117 6.58 9.61 1.39
C CYS A 117 5.67 9.42 2.61
N ALA A 118 5.83 8.35 3.38
CA ALA A 118 5.04 8.09 4.59
C ALA A 118 5.38 9.04 5.75
N TRP A 119 6.52 9.72 5.67
CA TRP A 119 7.06 10.57 6.73
C TRP A 119 6.80 12.05 6.51
N GLN A 120 6.71 12.50 5.24
CA GLN A 120 6.50 13.89 4.86
C GLN A 120 7.48 14.83 5.58
N SER A 121 8.77 14.62 5.33
CA SER A 121 9.86 15.11 6.19
C SER A 121 10.01 16.64 6.19
N GLU A 122 9.46 17.29 5.16
CA GLU A 122 9.53 18.75 4.97
C GLU A 122 8.43 19.52 5.73
N ILE A 123 7.49 18.83 6.36
CA ILE A 123 6.37 19.46 7.09
C ILE A 123 6.24 18.95 8.53
N PRO A 124 5.61 19.73 9.44
CA PRO A 124 5.39 19.29 10.80
C PRO A 124 4.66 17.95 10.88
N SER A 125 5.14 17.03 11.72
CA SER A 125 4.64 15.64 11.77
C SER A 125 3.13 15.50 11.95
N VAL A 126 2.49 16.37 12.75
CA VAL A 126 1.03 16.38 12.93
C VAL A 126 0.30 16.74 11.65
N GLU A 127 0.78 17.75 10.93
CA GLU A 127 0.21 18.18 9.66
C GLU A 127 0.45 17.13 8.57
N GLY A 128 1.66 16.56 8.48
CA GLY A 128 1.96 15.47 7.57
C GLY A 128 1.10 14.23 7.82
N LYS A 129 0.88 13.87 9.10
CA LYS A 129 -0.04 12.80 9.48
C LYS A 129 -1.45 13.09 9.00
N ARG A 130 -1.97 14.30 9.25
CA ARG A 130 -3.30 14.73 8.83
C ARG A 130 -3.48 14.63 7.32
N ARG A 131 -2.52 15.13 6.54
CA ARG A 131 -2.55 15.07 5.06
C ARG A 131 -2.55 13.64 4.55
N LEU A 132 -1.71 12.78 5.11
CA LEU A 132 -1.68 11.36 4.74
C LEU A 132 -2.98 10.64 5.08
N THR A 133 -3.60 10.93 6.23
CA THR A 133 -4.92 10.35 6.57
C THR A 133 -6.00 10.80 5.58
N LEU A 134 -6.02 12.08 5.18
CA LEU A 134 -6.95 12.56 4.15
C LEU A 134 -6.70 11.87 2.80
N LEU A 135 -5.43 11.76 2.40
CA LEU A 135 -5.02 11.06 1.17
C LEU A 135 -5.48 9.60 1.13
N LEU A 136 -5.32 8.86 2.25
CA LEU A 136 -5.76 7.47 2.36
C LEU A 136 -7.28 7.36 2.23
N ASN A 137 -8.03 8.27 2.85
CA ASN A 137 -9.48 8.33 2.72
C ASN A 137 -9.91 8.57 1.27
N ASP A 138 -9.28 9.52 0.58
CA ASP A 138 -9.57 9.83 -0.81
C ASP A 138 -9.27 8.63 -1.73
N ALA A 139 -8.14 7.95 -1.49
CA ALA A 139 -7.76 6.76 -2.26
C ALA A 139 -8.74 5.60 -2.05
N LEU A 140 -9.17 5.38 -0.81
CA LEU A 140 -10.17 4.37 -0.48
C LEU A 140 -11.53 4.70 -1.10
N GLN A 141 -11.96 5.96 -1.05
CA GLN A 141 -13.18 6.42 -1.69
C GLN A 141 -13.11 6.25 -3.22
N TYR A 142 -11.96 6.59 -3.82
CA TYR A 142 -11.74 6.38 -5.24
C TYR A 142 -11.82 4.89 -5.61
N ALA A 143 -11.16 4.01 -4.83
CA ALA A 143 -11.23 2.57 -5.04
C ALA A 143 -12.67 2.03 -4.96
N ARG A 144 -13.50 2.53 -4.03
CA ARG A 144 -14.94 2.17 -3.96
C ARG A 144 -15.69 2.51 -5.25
N ASN A 145 -15.35 3.64 -5.88
CA ASN A 145 -16.03 4.16 -7.06
C ASN A 145 -15.52 3.54 -8.38
N LEU A 146 -14.42 2.78 -8.36
CA LEU A 146 -13.90 2.07 -9.54
C LEU A 146 -14.74 0.85 -9.93
N ASN A 147 -15.69 0.44 -9.08
CA ASN A 147 -16.57 -0.70 -9.29
C ASN A 147 -18.04 -0.25 -9.22
N PRO A 148 -18.67 0.15 -10.36
CA PRO A 148 -20.10 0.47 -10.42
C PRO A 148 -21.00 -0.76 -10.35
#